data_AF-D3G1E6-F1
#
_entry.id   AF-D3G1E6-F1
#
_cell.length_a   1.000
_cell.length_b   1.000
_cell.length_c   1.000
_cell.angle_alpha   90.00
_cell.angle_beta   90.00
_cell.angle_gamma   90.00
#
_symmetry.space_group_name_H-M   'P 1'
#
loop_
_entity.id
_entity.type
_entity.pdbx_description
1 polymer ?
#
loop_
_entity_poly.entity_id
_entity_poly.type
_entity_poly.pdbx_seq_one_letter_code
_entity_poly.pdbx_strand_id
1 'polypeptide(L)' 'MYGMTWKDLVNKYFPNATSNECESILWSETSFPIGSVSCIEKQLKDFHMKSMEKIKT' A
#
# COMPACT_ATOMS: atom_id res chain seq x y z
N MET A 1 2.75 10.29 -20.32
CA MET A 1 2.08 9.31 -19.44
C MET A 1 2.71 9.46 -18.07
N TYR A 2 2.01 10.08 -17.12
CA TYR A 2 2.55 10.18 -15.75
C TYR A 2 2.68 8.77 -15.20
N GLY A 3 3.91 8.34 -14.89
CA GLY A 3 4.15 7.05 -14.24
C GLY A 3 3.42 7.02 -12.90
N MET A 4 2.71 5.93 -12.63
CA MET A 4 1.99 5.73 -11.38
C MET A 4 2.96 5.93 -10.21
N THR A 5 2.65 6.85 -9.29
CA THR A 5 3.49 7.08 -8.11
C THR A 5 3.23 6.02 -7.05
N TRP A 6 4.15 5.86 -6.10
CA TRP A 6 3.92 4.99 -4.95
C TRP A 6 2.69 5.39 -4.14
N LYS A 7 2.39 6.69 -4.06
CA LYS A 7 1.17 7.19 -3.43
C LYS A 7 -0.08 6.75 -4.20
N ASP A 8 -0.07 6.80 -5.53
CA ASP A 8 -1.20 6.31 -6.34
C ASP A 8 -1.42 4.80 -6.13
N LEU A 9 -0.32 4.04 -5.95
CA LEU A 9 -0.39 2.61 -5.69
C LEU A 9 -1.00 2.31 -4.31
N VAL A 10 -0.61 3.05 -3.27
CA VAL A 10 -1.21 2.92 -1.93
C VAL A 10 -2.67 3.35 -1.95
N ASN A 11 -3.01 4.47 -2.60
CA ASN A 11 -4.36 5.00 -2.70
C ASN A 11 -5.35 4.05 -3.38
N LYS A 12 -4.88 3.15 -4.24
CA LYS A 12 -5.70 2.07 -4.83
C LYS A 12 -6.33 1.16 -3.78
N TYR A 13 -5.66 0.96 -2.65
CA TYR A 13 -6.11 0.09 -1.56
C TYR A 13 -6.52 0.88 -0.31
N PHE A 14 -5.94 2.07 -0.11
CA PHE A 14 -6.19 2.96 1.02
C PHE A 14 -6.51 4.37 0.51
N PRO A 15 -7.70 4.60 -0.09
CA PRO A 15 -8.01 5.85 -0.78
C PRO A 15 -8.06 7.09 0.13
N ASN A 16 -8.18 6.90 1.44
CA ASN A 16 -8.22 7.97 2.43
C ASN A 16 -6.89 8.14 3.18
N ALA A 17 -5.82 7.44 2.78
CA ALA A 17 -4.52 7.55 3.42
C ALA A 17 -3.90 8.93 3.15
N THR A 18 -3.50 9.61 4.21
CA THR A 18 -2.69 10.82 4.14
C THR A 18 -1.29 10.50 3.60
N SER A 19 -0.53 11.53 3.20
CA SER A 19 0.84 11.32 2.72
C SER A 19 1.73 10.60 3.74
N ASN A 20 1.59 10.91 5.03
CA ASN A 20 2.35 10.26 6.09
C ASN A 20 1.93 8.80 6.27
N GLU A 21 0.62 8.51 6.18
CA GLU A 21 0.12 7.13 6.25
C GLU A 21 0.59 6.32 5.04
N CYS A 22 0.60 6.90 3.84
CA CYS A 22 1.14 6.24 2.66
C CYS A 22 2.61 5.85 2.84
N GLU A 23 3.43 6.75 3.38
CA GLU A 23 4.83 6.45 3.69
C GLU A 23 4.94 5.36 4.76
N SER A 24 4.16 5.45 5.84
CA SER A 24 4.16 4.44 6.90
C SER A 24 3.78 3.06 6.35
N ILE A 25 2.75 2.95 5.53
CA ILE A 25 2.32 1.69 4.92
C ILE A 25 3.42 1.13 4.03
N LEU A 26 4.03 1.97 3.18
CA LEU A 26 5.12 1.53 2.30
C LEU A 26 6.31 1.02 3.10
N TRP A 27 6.75 1.74 4.13
CA TRP A 27 7.91 1.37 4.94
C TRP A 27 7.66 0.19 5.89
N SER A 28 6.46 0.07 6.45
CA SER A 28 6.15 -0.96 7.46
C SER A 28 5.63 -2.27 6.88
N GLU A 29 4.82 -2.20 5.81
CA GLU A 29 4.05 -3.36 5.32
C GLU A 29 4.56 -3.89 3.97
N THR A 30 5.52 -3.20 3.34
CA THR A 30 6.03 -3.57 2.01
C THR A 30 7.55 -3.61 1.97
N SER A 31 8.11 -4.12 0.87
CA SER A 31 9.55 -4.14 0.62
C SER A 31 10.09 -2.86 -0.04
N PHE A 32 9.36 -1.75 0.05
CA PHE A 32 9.81 -0.44 -0.43
C PHE A 32 11.12 0.00 0.26
N PRO A 33 12.06 0.67 -0.46
CA PRO A 33 12.06 1.00 -1.89
C PRO A 33 12.75 -0.05 -2.77
N ILE A 34 13.15 -1.20 -2.22
CA ILE A 34 13.99 -2.20 -2.91
C ILE A 34 13.15 -3.16 -3.76
N GLY A 35 11.92 -3.44 -3.33
CA GLY A 35 10.99 -4.34 -4.02
C GLY A 35 10.55 -3.80 -5.38
N SER A 36 10.25 -4.72 -6.31
CA SER A 36 9.62 -4.35 -7.57
C SER A 36 8.19 -3.83 -7.34
N VAL A 37 7.69 -3.01 -8.27
CA VAL A 37 6.32 -2.45 -8.20
C VAL A 37 5.28 -3.57 -8.02
N SER A 38 5.40 -4.67 -8.76
CA SER A 38 4.48 -5.81 -8.66
C SER A 38 4.55 -6.52 -7.30
N CYS A 39 5.74 -6.60 -6.69
CA CYS A 39 5.90 -7.17 -5.36
C CYS A 39 5.23 -6.28 -4.29
N ILE A 40 5.49 -4.98 -4.35
CA ILE A 40 4.90 -3.98 -3.44
C ILE A 40 3.38 -3.94 -3.60
N GLU A 41 2.86 -3.97 -4.84
CA GLU A 41 1.42 -4.01 -5.08
C GLU A 41 0.77 -5.25 -4.45
N LYS A 42 1.40 -6.41 -4.56
CA LYS A 42 0.91 -7.65 -3.93
C LYS A 42 0.89 -7.51 -2.40
N GLN A 43 1.94 -6.96 -1.80
CA GLN A 43 2.03 -6.74 -0.35
C GLN A 43 0.95 -5.76 0.14
N LEU A 44 0.73 -4.66 -0.59
CA LEU A 44 -0.34 -3.70 -0.29
C LEU A 44 -1.73 -4.34 -0.33
N LYS A 45 -1.99 -5.18 -1.35
CA LYS A 45 -3.23 -5.93 -1.46
C LYS A 45 -3.42 -6.91 -0.29
N ASP A 46 -2.39 -7.69 0.04
CA ASP A 46 -2.44 -8.66 1.14
C ASP A 46 -2.64 -7.95 2.48
N PHE A 47 -1.98 -6.81 2.69
CA PHE A 47 -2.17 -5.97 3.86
C PHE A 47 -3.61 -5.44 3.95
N HIS A 48 -4.14 -4.88 2.85
CA HIS A 48 -5.53 -4.41 2.79
C HIS A 48 -6.55 -5.51 3.13
N MET A 49 -6.37 -6.72 2.59
CA MET A 49 -7.26 -7.85 2.89
C MET A 49 -7.23 -8.19 4.39
N LYS A 50 -6.03 -8.26 5.00
CA LYS A 50 -5.88 -8.47 6.45
C LYS A 50 -6.52 -7.35 7.28
N SER A 51 -6.40 -6.09 6.83
CA SER A 51 -7.02 -4.94 7.51
C SER A 51 -8.54 -5.05 7.52
N MET A 52 -9.14 -5.54 6.42
CA MET A 52 -10.59 -5.76 6.32
C MET A 52 -11.09 -6.92 7.17
N GLU A 53 -10.31 -7.98 7.34
CA GLU A 53 -10.67 -9.13 8.17
C GLU A 53 -10.75 -8.76 9.66
N LYS A 54 -9.89 -7.86 10.14
CA LYS A 54 -9.89 -7.38 11.53
C LYS A 54 -11.15 -6.59 11.92
N ILE A 55 -11.93 -6.09 10.95
CA ILE A 55 -13.17 -5.33 11.21
C ILE A 55 -14.37 -6.28 11.44
N LYS A 56 -14.23 -7.58 11.12
CA LYS A 56 -15.30 -8.58 11.22
C LYS A 56 -15.26 -9.45 12.48
N THR A 57 -14.37 -9.17 13.44
CA THR A 57 -14.25 -9.85 14.73
C THR A 57 -14.53 -8.86 15.85
#